data_AF-A0A7S2FAK4-F1
#
_entry.id   AF-A0A7S2FAK4-F1
#
_cell.length_a   1.000
_cell.length_b   1.000
_cell.length_c   1.000
_cell.angle_alpha   90.00
_cell.angle_beta   90.00
_cell.angle_gamma   90.00
#
_symmetry.space_group_name_H-M   'P 1'
#
loop_
_entity.id
_entity.type
_entity.pdbx_description
1 polymer ?
#
loop_
_entity_poly.entity_id
_entity_poly.type
_entity_poly.pdbx_seq_one_letter_code
_entity_poly.pdbx_strand_id
1 'polypeptide(L)'
;KDPDLLLGGLLSLNLHEFVTDVEEICDQANKEEKMEIQLADLTKRWQAIEFLAQMYQNTDVPLLAIQEEDFEALEADQLMVQGFMASRFLAQFEEEVIGWQKGLANVSD
;
A
#
# COMPACT_ATOMS: atom_id res chain seq x y z
N LYS A 1 -39.81 4.97 29.09
CA LYS A 1 -39.73 4.83 27.62
C LYS A 1 -38.86 5.96 27.14
N ASP A 2 -37.74 5.64 26.53
CA ASP A 2 -36.81 6.64 26.02
C ASP A 2 -37.52 7.43 24.91
N PRO A 3 -37.76 8.75 25.09
CA PRO A 3 -38.44 9.55 24.07
C PRO A 3 -37.63 9.62 22.76
N ASP A 4 -36.32 9.33 22.81
CA ASP A 4 -35.44 9.34 21.64
C ASP A 4 -35.60 8.08 20.76
N LEU A 5 -36.20 7.00 21.29
CA LEU A 5 -36.51 5.75 20.56
C LEU A 5 -37.95 5.68 20.03
N LEU A 6 -38.71 6.79 20.07
CA LEU A 6 -40.01 6.88 19.41
C LEU A 6 -39.82 6.85 17.88
N LEU A 7 -40.73 6.19 17.15
CA LEU A 7 -40.68 6.04 15.70
C LEU A 7 -40.49 7.40 14.98
N GLY A 8 -41.09 8.47 15.48
CA GLY A 8 -40.91 9.83 14.94
C GLY A 8 -39.50 10.40 15.16
N GLY A 9 -38.87 10.13 16.30
CA GLY A 9 -37.46 10.48 16.55
C GLY A 9 -36.51 9.70 15.66
N LEU A 10 -36.74 8.38 15.54
CA LEU A 10 -35.98 7.51 14.63
C LEU A 10 -36.12 7.91 13.15
N LEU A 11 -37.31 8.33 12.72
CA LEU A 11 -37.53 8.79 11.35
C LEU A 11 -36.86 10.15 11.09
N SER A 12 -36.82 11.05 12.08
CA SER A 12 -36.17 12.36 11.97
C SER A 12 -34.64 12.32 11.86
N LEU A 13 -34.02 11.19 12.20
CA LEU A 13 -32.58 10.97 12.04
C LEU A 13 -32.19 10.73 10.58
N ASN A 14 -33.16 10.55 9.66
CA ASN A 14 -32.94 10.32 8.23
C ASN A 14 -31.86 9.26 7.93
N LEU A 15 -31.70 8.27 8.80
CA LEU A 15 -30.67 7.22 8.69
C LEU A 15 -30.71 6.48 7.35
N HIS A 16 -31.88 6.42 6.70
CA HIS A 16 -32.07 5.84 5.37
C HIS A 16 -31.45 6.67 4.23
N GLU A 17 -31.21 7.96 4.43
CA GLU A 17 -30.54 8.86 3.46
C GLU A 17 -29.01 8.68 3.52
N PHE A 18 -28.46 8.32 4.68
CA PHE A 18 -27.01 8.20 4.89
C PHE A 18 -26.46 6.79 4.72
N VAL A 19 -27.30 5.80 4.41
CA VAL A 19 -26.86 4.41 4.24
C VAL A 19 -25.79 4.29 3.16
N THR A 20 -26.01 4.93 2.01
CA THR A 20 -25.07 4.90 0.89
C THR A 20 -23.74 5.55 1.23
N ASP A 21 -23.75 6.72 1.88
CA ASP A 21 -22.53 7.42 2.29
C ASP A 21 -21.73 6.61 3.31
N VAL A 22 -22.41 5.98 4.28
CA VAL A 22 -21.78 5.10 5.27
C VAL A 22 -21.20 3.85 4.61
N GLU A 23 -21.90 3.26 3.65
CA GLU A 23 -21.41 2.13 2.85
C GLU A 23 -20.16 2.51 2.03
N GLU A 24 -20.15 3.68 1.39
CA GLU A 24 -19.00 4.17 0.62
C GLU A 24 -17.79 4.44 1.51
N ILE A 25 -17.98 5.09 2.66
CA ILE A 25 -16.91 5.33 3.65
C ILE A 25 -16.37 4.00 4.18
N CYS A 26 -17.25 3.02 4.43
CA CYS A 26 -16.85 1.69 4.88
C CYS A 26 -16.04 0.95 3.81
N ASP A 27 -16.46 0.99 2.53
CA ASP A 27 -15.67 0.40 1.44
C ASP A 27 -14.31 1.10 1.30
N GLN A 28 -14.28 2.43 1.37
CA GLN A 28 -13.02 3.19 1.36
C GLN A 28 -12.09 2.75 2.48
N ALA A 29 -12.58 2.69 3.72
CA ALA A 29 -11.77 2.26 4.87
C ALA A 29 -11.21 0.83 4.68
N ASN A 30 -12.02 -0.10 4.18
CA ASN A 30 -11.56 -1.47 3.89
C ASN A 30 -10.50 -1.53 2.78
N LYS A 31 -10.53 -0.60 1.82
CA LYS A 31 -9.55 -0.54 0.72
C LYS A 31 -8.25 0.09 1.19
N GLU A 32 -8.33 1.14 2.01
CA GLU A 32 -7.19 1.79 2.64
C GLU A 32 -6.45 0.84 3.58
N GLU A 33 -7.17 0.10 4.44
CA GLU A 33 -6.57 -0.91 5.33
C GLU A 33 -5.76 -1.96 4.55
N LYS A 34 -6.31 -2.44 3.44
CA LYS A 34 -5.59 -3.40 2.59
C LYS A 34 -4.32 -2.83 1.98
N MET A 35 -4.37 -1.57 1.54
CA MET A 35 -3.20 -0.88 0.99
C MET A 35 -2.13 -0.69 2.08
N GLU A 36 -2.54 -0.27 3.28
CA GLU A 36 -1.63 -0.09 4.42
C GLU A 36 -0.91 -1.40 4.80
N ILE A 37 -1.64 -2.52 4.88
CA ILE A 37 -1.04 -3.83 5.17
C ILE A 37 -0.02 -4.20 4.09
N GLN A 38 -0.35 -3.99 2.82
CA GLN A 38 0.54 -4.30 1.71
C GLN A 38 1.79 -3.42 1.69
N LEU A 39 1.67 -2.13 2.02
CA LEU A 39 2.81 -1.20 2.15
C LEU A 39 3.69 -1.55 3.35
N ALA A 40 3.10 -1.98 4.47
CA ALA A 40 3.85 -2.45 5.64
C ALA A 40 4.65 -3.72 5.32
N ASP A 41 4.05 -4.67 4.61
CA ASP A 41 4.73 -5.90 4.16
C ASP A 41 5.83 -5.59 3.15
N LEU A 42 5.59 -4.66 2.21
CA LEU A 42 6.59 -4.13 1.29
C LEU A 42 7.79 -3.56 2.05
N THR A 43 7.53 -2.67 3.00
CA THR A 43 8.57 -2.06 3.84
C THR A 43 9.40 -3.11 4.58
N LYS A 44 8.73 -4.07 5.20
CA LYS A 44 9.39 -5.13 5.96
C LYS A 44 10.30 -6.00 5.08
N ARG A 45 9.86 -6.31 3.85
CA ARG A 45 10.64 -7.10 2.90
C ARG A 45 11.89 -6.35 2.45
N TRP A 46 11.73 -5.10 2.03
CA TRP A 46 12.85 -4.28 1.55
C TRP A 46 13.84 -3.87 2.63
N GLN A 47 13.44 -3.89 3.90
CA GLN A 47 14.36 -3.77 5.04
C GLN A 47 15.21 -5.03 5.25
N ALA A 48 14.76 -6.20 4.78
CA ALA A 48 15.45 -7.48 4.97
C ALA A 48 16.28 -7.92 3.75
N ILE A 49 16.10 -7.29 2.59
CA ILE A 49 16.86 -7.60 1.37
C ILE A 49 18.32 -7.16 1.55
N GLU A 50 19.25 -8.09 1.28
CA GLU A 50 20.69 -7.85 1.35
C GLU A 50 21.32 -8.00 -0.04
N PHE A 51 22.05 -6.97 -0.48
CA PHE A 51 22.80 -7.03 -1.72
C PHE A 51 24.03 -7.93 -1.57
N LEU A 52 24.23 -8.83 -2.52
CA LEU A 52 25.43 -9.66 -2.60
C LEU A 52 26.58 -8.84 -3.21
N ALA A 53 27.65 -8.66 -2.45
CA ALA A 53 28.89 -8.07 -2.97
C ALA A 53 29.86 -9.19 -3.38
N GLN A 54 30.15 -9.31 -4.67
CA GLN A 54 31.14 -10.26 -5.19
C GLN A 54 32.33 -9.50 -5.76
N MET A 55 33.55 -9.85 -5.32
CA MET A 55 34.77 -9.24 -5.85
C MET A 55 34.94 -9.60 -7.33
N TYR A 56 35.14 -8.59 -8.17
CA TYR A 56 35.40 -8.82 -9.58
C TYR A 56 36.85 -9.27 -9.78
N GLN A 57 37.05 -10.56 -10.05
CA GLN A 57 38.36 -11.14 -10.35
C GLN A 57 39.46 -10.72 -9.35
N ASN A 58 40.56 -10.12 -9.84
CA ASN A 58 41.69 -9.61 -9.04
C ASN A 58 41.63 -8.08 -8.83
N THR A 59 40.47 -7.47 -9.00
CA THR A 59 40.27 -6.03 -8.79
C THR A 59 39.61 -5.77 -7.44
N ASP A 60 40.01 -4.69 -6.77
CA ASP A 60 39.42 -4.20 -5.51
C ASP A 60 38.01 -3.59 -5.69
N VAL A 61 37.30 -3.93 -6.78
CA VAL A 61 35.96 -3.40 -7.10
C VAL A 61 34.94 -4.50 -6.86
N PRO A 62 34.11 -4.39 -5.80
CA PRO A 62 32.99 -5.30 -5.58
C PRO A 62 31.86 -5.00 -6.57
N LEU A 63 31.36 -6.04 -7.23
CA LEU A 63 30.10 -6.01 -7.96
C LEU A 63 28.96 -6.31 -7.01
N LEU A 64 27.98 -5.41 -6.99
CA LEU A 64 26.72 -5.64 -6.31
C LEU A 64 25.82 -6.46 -7.21
N ALA A 65 25.25 -7.53 -6.67
CA ALA A 65 24.25 -8.37 -7.29
C ALA A 65 23.06 -8.50 -6.34
N ILE A 66 21.85 -8.51 -6.90
CA ILE A 66 20.63 -8.90 -6.21
C ILE A 66 20.42 -10.40 -6.43
N GLN A 67 19.84 -11.10 -5.45
CA GLN A 67 19.48 -12.50 -5.60
C GLN A 67 18.34 -12.64 -6.62
N GLU A 68 18.32 -13.69 -7.42
CA GLU A 68 17.28 -13.89 -8.45
C GLU A 68 15.85 -13.87 -7.84
N GLU A 69 15.68 -14.46 -6.65
CA GLU A 69 14.42 -14.45 -5.89
C GLU A 69 14.00 -13.02 -5.47
N ASP A 70 14.96 -12.19 -5.06
CA ASP A 70 14.72 -10.79 -4.68
C ASP A 70 14.39 -9.92 -5.91
N PHE A 71 14.92 -10.27 -7.08
CA PHE A 71 14.60 -9.60 -8.34
C PHE A 71 13.17 -9.91 -8.81
N GLU A 72 12.72 -11.16 -8.70
CA GLU A 72 11.33 -11.53 -8.98
C GLU A 72 10.36 -10.79 -8.02
N ALA A 73 10.73 -10.69 -6.74
CA ALA A 73 9.97 -9.91 -5.76
C ALA A 73 9.92 -8.42 -6.13
N LEU A 74 11.02 -7.85 -6.62
CA LEU A 74 11.08 -6.47 -7.11
C LEU A 74 10.09 -6.19 -8.24
N GLU A 75 10.02 -7.06 -9.26
CA GLU A 75 9.07 -6.89 -10.36
C GLU A 75 7.61 -6.97 -9.89
N ALA A 76 7.31 -7.92 -8.99
CA ALA A 76 5.99 -8.06 -8.39
C ALA A 76 5.59 -6.83 -7.56
N ASP A 77 6.52 -6.28 -6.78
CA ASP A 77 6.31 -5.09 -5.96
C ASP A 77 6.12 -3.83 -6.82
N GLN A 78 6.90 -3.69 -7.90
CA GLN A 78 6.71 -2.61 -8.86
C GLN A 78 5.30 -2.64 -9.47
N LEU A 79 4.81 -3.82 -9.87
CA LEU A 79 3.46 -3.98 -10.40
C LEU A 79 2.39 -3.63 -9.35
N MET A 80 2.59 -4.05 -8.10
CA MET A 80 1.68 -3.72 -6.98
C MET A 80 1.60 -2.21 -6.76
N VAL A 81 2.75 -1.53 -6.69
CA VAL A 81 2.84 -0.07 -6.49
C VAL A 81 2.21 0.68 -7.65
N GLN A 82 2.39 0.23 -8.90
CA GLN A 82 1.66 0.79 -10.05
C GLN A 82 0.14 0.62 -9.93
N GLY A 83 -0.31 -0.51 -9.37
CA GLY A 83 -1.72 -0.75 -9.06
C GLY A 83 -2.28 0.25 -8.04
N PHE A 84 -1.50 0.60 -7.01
CA PHE A 84 -1.90 1.63 -6.04
C PHE A 84 -1.98 3.02 -6.65
N MET A 85 -1.03 3.38 -7.53
CA MET A 85 -1.06 4.67 -8.24
C MET A 85 -2.33 4.86 -9.08
N ALA A 86 -2.92 3.77 -9.58
CA ALA A 86 -4.17 3.79 -10.32
C ALA A 86 -5.44 3.76 -9.42
N SER A 87 -5.28 3.56 -8.11
CA SER A 87 -6.39 3.46 -7.16
C SER A 87 -6.94 4.82 -6.79
N ARG A 88 -8.28 4.96 -6.78
CA ARG A 88 -8.95 6.16 -6.28
C ARG A 88 -8.78 6.39 -4.77
N PHE A 89 -8.31 5.38 -4.04
CA PHE A 89 -8.11 5.39 -2.59
C PHE A 89 -6.66 5.71 -2.18
N LEU A 90 -5.86 6.21 -3.13
CA LEU A 90 -4.43 6.50 -2.93
C LEU A 90 -4.18 7.72 -2.03
N ALA A 91 -5.15 8.64 -1.89
CA ALA A 91 -4.91 9.97 -1.33
C ALA A 91 -4.19 9.98 0.03
N GLN A 92 -4.48 9.01 0.90
CA GLN A 92 -3.85 8.90 2.22
C GLN A 92 -2.40 8.38 2.17
N PHE A 93 -2.03 7.65 1.11
CA PHE A 93 -0.74 6.96 0.96
C PHE A 93 0.08 7.46 -0.23
N GLU A 94 -0.34 8.53 -0.91
CA GLU A 94 0.25 9.01 -2.16
C GLU A 94 1.76 9.26 -2.04
N GLU A 95 2.18 9.95 -0.98
CA GLU A 95 3.59 10.26 -0.75
C GLU A 95 4.42 8.99 -0.56
N GLU A 96 3.91 8.04 0.22
CA GLU A 96 4.57 6.76 0.49
C GLU A 96 4.68 5.90 -0.77
N VAL A 97 3.60 5.77 -1.54
CA VAL A 97 3.55 5.01 -2.79
C VAL A 97 4.48 5.61 -3.84
N ILE A 98 4.57 6.94 -3.95
CA ILE A 98 5.54 7.62 -4.85
C ILE A 98 6.97 7.37 -4.37
N GLY A 99 7.21 7.37 -3.06
CA GLY A 99 8.50 7.02 -2.47
C GLY A 99 8.95 5.62 -2.87
N TRP A 100 8.07 4.64 -2.70
CA TRP A 100 8.30 3.26 -3.13
C TRP A 100 8.48 3.14 -4.63
N GLN A 101 7.65 3.79 -5.45
CA GLN A 101 7.79 3.77 -6.91
C GLN A 101 9.19 4.19 -7.35
N LYS A 102 9.70 5.30 -6.80
CA LYS A 102 11.04 5.81 -7.13
C LYS A 102 12.14 4.91 -6.58
N GLY A 103 11.98 4.43 -5.35
CA GLY A 103 12.94 3.51 -4.72
C GLY A 103 13.12 2.23 -5.51
N LEU A 104 12.01 1.57 -5.86
CA LEU A 104 12.01 0.34 -6.64
C LEU A 104 12.51 0.56 -8.07
N ALA A 105 12.22 1.70 -8.70
CA ALA A 105 12.77 2.03 -10.01
C ALA A 105 14.30 2.18 -9.96
N ASN A 106 14.83 2.87 -8.95
CA ASN A 106 16.28 3.07 -8.79
C ASN A 106 17.05 1.77 -8.50
N VAL A 107 16.40 0.74 -7.95
CA VAL A 107 17.02 -0.57 -7.74
C VAL A 107 17.06 -1.38 -9.04
N SER A 108 16.12 -1.13 -9.95
CA SER A 108 16.02 -1.81 -11.23
C SER A 108 16.88 -1.19 -12.34
N ASP A 109 17.18 0.12 -12.28
CA ASP A 109 18.04 0.85 -13.21
C ASP A 109 19.54 0.69 -12.88
#